data_AF-A0A853BZX9-F1
#
_entry.id   AF-A0A853BZX9-F1
#
_cell.length_a   1.000
_cell.length_b   1.000
_cell.length_c   1.000
_cell.angle_alpha   90.00
_cell.angle_beta   90.00
_cell.angle_gamma   90.00
#
_symmetry.space_group_name_H-M   'P 1'
#
loop_
_entity.id
_entity.type
_entity.pdbx_description
1 polymer ?
#
loop_
_entity_poly.entity_id
_entity_poly.type
_entity_poly.pdbx_seq_one_letter_code
_entity_poly.pdbx_strand_id
1 'polypeptide(L)'
;MEDRALITAFDHETRTLYVSGSVDELSGVHLRDDITKYSADHTEDLTVDLVDVDLLPSVGVGVLAVAIRQAESNGATIELVARKETIVQRVLTICGMPFRER
;
A
#
# COMPACT_ATOMS: atom_id res chain seq x y z
N MET A 1 2.27 8.95 -20.52
CA MET A 1 2.35 7.86 -19.54
C MET A 1 1.10 7.05 -19.74
N GLU A 2 1.23 5.78 -20.12
CA GLU A 2 0.08 4.87 -20.18
C GLU A 2 -0.24 4.47 -18.74
N ASP A 3 -1.50 4.64 -18.38
CA ASP A 3 -2.00 4.29 -17.06
C ASP A 3 -2.08 2.75 -16.95
N ARG A 4 -1.23 2.15 -16.11
CA ARG A 4 -1.17 0.69 -15.94
C ARG A 4 -2.23 0.25 -14.96
N ALA A 5 -3.03 -0.76 -15.31
CA ALA A 5 -4.00 -1.33 -14.38
C ALA A 5 -3.30 -1.82 -13.09
N LEU A 6 -3.98 -1.66 -11.96
CA LEU A 6 -3.51 -2.16 -10.67
C LEU A 6 -3.29 -3.68 -10.72
N ILE A 7 -2.10 -4.12 -10.31
CA ILE A 7 -1.76 -5.52 -10.11
C ILE A 7 -1.18 -5.68 -8.72
N THR A 8 -1.66 -6.69 -8.00
CA THR A 8 -1.16 -7.10 -6.68
C THR A 8 -0.60 -8.51 -6.73
N ALA A 9 0.49 -8.74 -6.01
CA ALA A 9 1.08 -10.06 -5.82
C ALA A 9 1.55 -10.20 -4.38
N PHE A 10 1.19 -11.31 -3.72
CA PHE A 10 1.56 -11.56 -2.33
C PHE A 10 2.66 -12.62 -2.22
N ASP A 11 3.71 -12.28 -1.49
CA ASP A 11 4.77 -13.20 -1.08
C ASP A 11 4.55 -13.64 0.36
N HIS A 12 4.28 -14.93 0.54
CA HIS A 12 4.02 -15.54 1.84
C HIS A 12 5.26 -15.67 2.71
N GLU A 13 6.45 -15.77 2.12
CA GLU A 13 7.71 -15.93 2.86
C GLU A 13 8.11 -14.62 3.51
N THR A 14 8.04 -13.51 2.77
CA THR A 14 8.40 -12.18 3.26
C THR A 14 7.21 -11.38 3.80
N ARG A 15 6.00 -11.94 3.75
CA ARG A 15 4.74 -11.25 4.09
C ARG A 15 4.63 -9.88 3.40
N THR A 16 4.89 -9.87 2.10
CA THR A 16 4.94 -8.64 1.31
C THR A 16 3.87 -8.66 0.21
N LEU A 17 3.03 -7.63 0.20
CA LEU A 17 2.10 -7.33 -0.88
C LEU A 17 2.79 -6.36 -1.85
N TYR A 18 3.23 -6.86 -3.00
CA TYR A 18 3.74 -6.06 -4.09
C TYR A 18 2.57 -5.45 -4.86
N VAL A 19 2.62 -4.13 -5.04
CA VAL A 19 1.60 -3.36 -5.75
C VAL A 19 2.26 -2.66 -6.91
N SER A 20 1.63 -2.73 -8.09
CA SER A 20 2.12 -2.06 -9.28
C SER A 20 0.99 -1.51 -10.14
N GLY A 21 1.32 -0.54 -10.99
CA GLY A 21 0.34 0.19 -11.79
C GLY A 21 -0.32 1.31 -11.00
N SER A 22 -1.55 1.64 -11.33
CA SER A 22 -2.23 2.83 -10.82
C SER A 22 -3.41 2.48 -9.94
N VAL A 23 -3.53 3.24 -8.86
CA VAL A 23 -4.70 3.20 -7.99
C VAL A 23 -5.71 4.24 -8.44
N ASP A 24 -6.99 3.86 -8.52
CA ASP A 24 -8.15 4.69 -8.83
C ASP A 24 -9.31 4.34 -7.90
N GLU A 25 -10.51 4.89 -8.11
CA GLU A 25 -11.67 4.63 -7.25
C GLU A 25 -12.11 3.16 -7.24
N LEU A 26 -11.96 2.43 -8.35
CA LEU A 26 -12.33 1.02 -8.45
C LEU A 26 -11.23 0.13 -7.90
N SER A 27 -9.99 0.36 -8.33
CA SER A 27 -8.84 -0.45 -7.91
C SER A 27 -8.43 -0.17 -6.47
N GLY A 28 -8.79 0.98 -5.89
CA GLY A 28 -8.64 1.25 -4.46
C GLY A 28 -9.45 0.29 -3.58
N VAL A 29 -10.61 -0.18 -4.05
CA VAL A 29 -11.38 -1.23 -3.37
C VAL A 29 -10.61 -2.55 -3.38
N HIS A 30 -10.01 -2.90 -4.53
CA HIS A 30 -9.20 -4.11 -4.65
C HIS A 30 -7.96 -4.06 -3.76
N LEU A 31 -7.25 -2.92 -3.72
CA LEU A 31 -6.10 -2.73 -2.84
C LEU A 31 -6.47 -2.91 -1.37
N ARG A 32 -7.60 -2.33 -0.94
CA ARG A 32 -8.10 -2.50 0.43
C ARG A 32 -8.36 -3.97 0.73
N ASP A 33 -9.09 -4.65 -0.15
CA ASP A 33 -9.49 -6.04 0.08
C ASP A 33 -8.27 -6.97 0.15
N ASP A 34 -7.25 -6.73 -0.67
CA ASP A 34 -5.99 -7.47 -0.61
C ASP A 34 -5.21 -7.19 0.69
N ILE A 35 -5.11 -5.93 1.11
CA ILE A 35 -4.46 -5.59 2.38
C ILE A 35 -5.19 -6.27 3.54
N THR A 36 -6.51 -6.17 3.62
CA THR A 36 -7.31 -6.82 4.67
C THR A 36 -7.12 -8.34 4.64
N LYS A 37 -7.16 -8.96 3.46
CA LYS A 37 -6.96 -10.40 3.30
C LYS A 37 -5.59 -10.85 3.78
N TYR A 38 -4.51 -10.21 3.32
CA TYR A 38 -3.14 -10.66 3.57
C TYR A 38 -2.57 -10.18 4.92
N SER A 39 -3.23 -9.22 5.58
CA SER A 39 -2.97 -8.86 6.98
C SER A 39 -3.87 -9.60 7.98
N ALA A 40 -4.62 -10.61 7.53
CA ALA A 40 -5.60 -11.35 8.34
C ALA A 40 -6.55 -10.41 9.12
N ASP A 41 -7.27 -9.56 8.38
CA ASP A 41 -8.14 -8.51 8.95
C ASP A 41 -7.38 -7.53 9.86
N HIS A 42 -6.19 -7.11 9.40
CA HIS A 42 -5.30 -6.20 10.13
C HIS A 42 -4.83 -6.73 11.49
N THR A 43 -4.79 -8.05 11.70
CA THR A 43 -4.30 -8.68 12.94
C THR A 43 -2.88 -9.24 12.84
N GLU A 44 -2.32 -9.26 11.63
CA GLU A 44 -0.95 -9.70 11.38
C GLU A 44 -0.16 -8.67 10.59
N ASP A 45 1.16 -8.65 10.81
CA ASP A 45 2.07 -7.73 10.12
C ASP A 45 2.05 -7.92 8.60
N LEU A 46 2.12 -6.83 7.85
CA LEU A 46 2.18 -6.85 6.38
C LEU A 46 3.08 -5.72 5.86
N THR A 47 3.98 -6.06 4.94
CA THR A 47 4.68 -5.06 4.13
C THR A 47 3.90 -4.79 2.85
N VAL A 48 3.67 -3.52 2.50
CA VAL A 48 3.08 -3.11 1.23
C VAL A 48 4.14 -2.41 0.40
N ASP A 49 4.62 -3.08 -0.65
CA ASP A 49 5.63 -2.55 -1.56
C ASP A 49 4.97 -1.80 -2.72
N LEU A 50 5.18 -0.48 -2.74
CA LEU A 50 4.59 0.45 -3.69
C LEU A 50 5.62 0.98 -4.70
N VAL A 51 6.79 0.34 -4.82
CA VAL A 51 7.90 0.83 -5.66
C VAL A 51 7.50 0.94 -7.14
N ASP A 52 6.63 0.05 -7.62
CA ASP A 52 6.19 -0.01 -9.02
C ASP A 52 4.79 0.59 -9.24
N VAL A 53 4.30 1.41 -8.29
CA VAL A 53 3.04 2.14 -8.42
C VAL A 53 3.26 3.46 -9.17
N ASP A 54 2.48 3.63 -10.24
CA ASP A 54 2.59 4.75 -11.17
C ASP A 54 1.72 5.95 -10.74
N LEU A 55 0.62 5.70 -10.02
CA LEU A 55 -0.31 6.72 -9.52
C LEU A 55 -0.93 6.31 -8.18
N LEU A 56 -0.92 7.23 -7.21
CA LEU A 56 -1.54 7.06 -5.89
C LEU A 56 -2.38 8.30 -5.52
N PRO A 57 -3.67 8.34 -5.87
CA PRO A 57 -4.58 9.43 -5.53
C PRO A 57 -5.08 9.32 -4.09
N SER A 58 -5.90 10.27 -3.66
CA SER A 58 -6.42 10.36 -2.29
C SER A 58 -7.16 9.10 -1.82
N VAL A 59 -7.84 8.39 -2.72
CA VAL A 59 -8.48 7.10 -2.40
C VAL A 59 -7.46 6.04 -1.97
N GLY A 60 -6.35 5.92 -2.69
CA GLY A 60 -5.27 4.99 -2.34
C GLY A 60 -4.59 5.37 -1.03
N VAL A 61 -4.30 6.66 -0.84
CA VAL A 61 -3.78 7.20 0.43
C VAL A 61 -4.71 6.88 1.60
N GLY A 62 -6.03 7.07 1.42
CA GLY A 62 -7.03 6.78 2.43
C GLY A 62 -7.07 5.30 2.82
N VAL A 63 -6.99 4.39 1.84
CA VAL A 63 -6.90 2.95 2.07
C VAL A 63 -5.68 2.59 2.92
N LEU A 64 -4.50 3.09 2.54
CA LEU A 64 -3.26 2.84 3.28
C LEU A 64 -3.31 3.40 4.71
N ALA A 65 -3.79 4.63 4.88
CA ALA A 65 -3.87 5.27 6.19
C ALA A 65 -4.82 4.53 7.14
N VAL A 66 -5.96 4.08 6.61
CA VAL A 66 -6.93 3.29 7.38
C VAL A 66 -6.34 1.94 7.78
N ALA A 67 -5.63 1.26 6.86
CA ALA A 67 -5.00 -0.02 7.15
C ALA A 67 -3.93 0.08 8.25
N ILE A 68 -3.05 1.10 8.19
CA ILE A 68 -2.04 1.37 9.22
C ILE A 68 -2.71 1.54 10.58
N ARG A 69 -3.71 2.43 10.66
CA ARG A 69 -4.42 2.71 11.92
C ARG A 69 -5.11 1.47 12.49
N GLN A 70 -5.70 0.63 11.64
CA GLN A 70 -6.38 -0.60 12.08
C GLN A 70 -5.38 -1.62 12.62
N ALA A 71 -4.28 -1.84 11.91
CA ALA A 71 -3.23 -2.75 12.37
C ALA A 71 -2.65 -2.29 13.71
N GLU A 72 -2.31 -1.00 13.84
CA GLU A 72 -1.85 -0.43 15.11
C GLU A 72 -2.84 -0.67 16.25
N SER A 73 -4.15 -0.52 15.99
CA SER A 73 -5.20 -0.76 16.98
C SER A 73 -5.31 -2.24 17.38
N ASN A 74 -4.92 -3.15 16.50
CA ASN A 74 -4.92 -4.60 16.70
C ASN A 74 -3.57 -5.15 17.21
N GLY A 75 -2.57 -4.29 17.41
CA GLY A 75 -1.22 -4.70 17.84
C GLY A 75 -0.36 -5.30 16.72
N ALA A 76 -0.73 -5.07 15.47
CA ALA A 76 0.00 -5.42 14.26
C ALA A 76 0.55 -4.18 13.56
N THR A 77 1.32 -4.38 12.48
CA THR A 77 1.94 -3.30 11.71
C THR A 77 1.68 -3.43 10.22
N ILE A 78 1.39 -2.31 9.56
CA ILE A 78 1.45 -2.19 8.10
C ILE A 78 2.64 -1.30 7.77
N GLU A 79 3.67 -1.86 7.15
CA GLU A 79 4.84 -1.10 6.70
C GLU A 79 4.71 -0.76 5.22
N LEU A 80 4.87 0.51 4.87
CA LEU A 80 4.89 0.95 3.47
C LEU A 80 6.31 1.01 2.95
N VAL A 81 6.54 0.54 1.72
CA VAL A 81 7.83 0.65 1.03
C VAL A 81 7.66 1.48 -0.24
N ALA A 82 8.52 2.47 -0.43
CA ALA A 82 8.55 3.29 -1.64
C ALA A 82 10.00 3.59 -2.05
N ARG A 83 10.24 3.73 -3.36
CA ARG A 83 11.55 4.13 -3.88
C ARG A 83 11.66 5.65 -3.94
N LYS A 84 12.86 6.18 -3.69
CA LYS A 84 13.20 7.58 -3.94
C LYS A 84 12.77 8.05 -5.33
N GLU A 85 12.40 9.34 -5.39
CA GLU A 85 12.05 10.03 -6.63
C GLU A 85 10.79 9.51 -7.35
N THR A 86 10.07 8.55 -6.77
CA THR A 86 8.76 8.10 -7.28
C THR A 86 7.64 9.07 -6.90
N ILE A 87 6.55 9.05 -7.66
CA ILE A 87 5.32 9.81 -7.34
C ILE A 87 4.78 9.37 -5.98
N VAL A 88 4.77 8.07 -5.71
CA VAL A 88 4.33 7.50 -4.44
C VAL A 88 5.12 8.05 -3.27
N GLN A 89 6.45 8.06 -3.34
CA GLN A 89 7.29 8.58 -2.27
C GLN A 89 6.95 10.06 -1.97
N ARG A 90 6.73 10.87 -3.02
CA ARG A 90 6.32 12.27 -2.85
C ARG A 90 4.94 12.38 -2.20
N VAL A 91 3.97 11.58 -2.65
CA VAL A 91 2.61 11.54 -2.07
C VAL A 91 2.66 11.15 -0.60
N LEU A 92 3.32 10.05 -0.24
CA LEU A 92 3.46 9.60 1.14
C LEU A 92 4.12 10.67 2.03
N THR A 93 5.15 11.33 1.51
CA THR A 93 5.83 12.43 2.21
C THR A 93 4.90 13.62 2.44
N ILE A 94 4.15 14.06 1.42
CA ILE A 94 3.19 15.16 1.52
C ILE A 94 2.07 14.82 2.51
N CYS A 95 1.61 13.58 2.50
CA CYS A 95 0.56 13.08 3.40
C CYS A 95 1.06 12.76 4.81
N GLY A 96 2.37 12.89 5.08
CA GLY A 96 2.96 12.58 6.39
C GLY A 96 2.90 11.10 6.77
N MET A 97 2.82 10.20 5.78
CA MET A 97 2.74 8.76 6.01
C MET A 97 4.14 8.17 6.19
N PRO A 98 4.37 7.33 7.21
CA PRO A 98 5.65 6.66 7.39
C PRO A 98 5.87 5.61 6.29
N PHE A 99 7.08 5.55 5.75
CA PHE A 99 7.50 4.53 4.80
C PHE A 99 8.98 4.23 4.94
N ARG A 100 9.37 3.01 4.58
CA ARG A 100 10.76 2.59 4.40
C ARG A 100 11.18 2.82 2.96
N GLU A 101 12.38 3.35 2.79
CA GLU A 101 13.00 3.49 1.47
C GLU A 101 13.66 2.18 1.03
N ARG A 102 13.46 1.81 -0.24
CA ARG A 102 14.11 0.66 -0.89
C ARG A 102 14.88 1.10 -2.13
#